data_AF-A0A1Y4U0S7-F1
#
_entry.id   AF-A0A1Y4U0S7-F1
#
_cell.length_a   1.000
_cell.length_b   1.000
_cell.length_c   1.000
_cell.angle_alpha   90.00
_cell.angle_beta   90.00
_cell.angle_gamma   90.00
#
_symmetry.space_group_name_H-M   'P 1'
#
loop_
_entity.id
_entity.type
_entity.pdbx_description
1 polymer ?
#
loop_
_entity_poly.entity_id
_entity_poly.type
_entity_poly.pdbx_seq_one_letter_code
_entity_poly.pdbx_strand_id
1 'polypeptide(L)'
;MVEKGVVNARFQIPHLKHIEYILAAKMRCQKLYIGITNPDPSCVRESVNDEIRSTPAANPLTYLERYEMIQGAMEEFNVPLTAYEIVPFPIHRPEYITQYTPSDGVYYLGICDGWDEEKLKILKGLDLKTEVLWRRSKEECGVTGTWIRSCIATGQEWEHLVPKYVYQYITEHGIEERIRRLYNLGRNTF
;
A
#
# COMPACT_ATOMS: atom_id res chain seq x y z
N MET A 1 -5.81 -7.94 22.95
CA MET A 1 -5.35 -6.95 21.95
C MET A 1 -3.84 -6.94 21.99
N VAL A 2 -3.16 -7.09 20.85
CA VAL A 2 -1.68 -7.07 20.82
C VAL A 2 -1.17 -5.65 21.05
N GLU A 3 0.05 -5.47 21.54
CA GLU A 3 0.59 -4.13 21.78
C GLU A 3 0.88 -3.39 20.47
N LYS A 4 1.64 -4.04 19.57
CA LYS A 4 2.08 -3.47 18.29
C LYS A 4 1.62 -4.32 17.13
N GLY A 5 0.96 -3.68 16.17
CA GLY A 5 0.57 -4.27 14.89
C GLY A 5 1.37 -3.66 13.75
N VAL A 6 1.59 -4.41 12.68
CA VAL A 6 2.23 -3.89 11.46
C VAL A 6 1.38 -4.31 10.26
N VAL A 7 1.08 -3.36 9.38
CA VAL A 7 0.53 -3.62 8.03
C VAL A 7 1.48 -3.04 7.00
N ASN A 8 1.42 -3.54 5.77
CA ASN A 8 2.21 -2.99 4.68
C ASN A 8 1.45 -3.07 3.35
N ALA A 9 1.67 -2.07 2.49
CA ALA A 9 1.27 -2.08 1.09
C ALA A 9 2.07 -1.03 0.29
N ARG A 10 1.94 -1.05 -1.04
CA ARG A 10 2.56 -0.02 -1.90
C ARG A 10 1.82 1.32 -1.86
N PHE A 11 0.50 1.27 -1.71
CA PHE A 11 -0.40 2.43 -1.72
C PHE A 11 -0.27 3.29 -2.99
N GLN A 12 -0.31 2.66 -4.17
CA GLN A 12 -0.19 3.30 -5.49
C GLN A 12 -1.52 3.19 -6.26
N ILE A 13 -2.63 3.80 -5.89
CA ILE A 13 -2.83 4.85 -4.89
C ILE A 13 -3.49 4.26 -3.61
N PRO A 14 -3.52 4.97 -2.47
CA PRO A 14 -4.36 4.58 -1.34
C PRO A 14 -5.83 4.49 -1.77
N HIS A 15 -6.58 3.50 -1.27
CA HIS A 15 -7.96 3.27 -1.69
C HIS A 15 -8.78 2.60 -0.59
N LEU A 16 -10.11 2.53 -0.74
CA LEU A 16 -10.99 2.08 0.35
C LEU A 16 -10.67 0.66 0.84
N LYS A 17 -10.25 -0.26 -0.03
CA LYS A 17 -9.78 -1.59 0.39
C LYS A 17 -8.48 -1.59 1.21
N HIS A 18 -7.60 -0.61 1.00
CA HIS A 18 -6.46 -0.42 1.89
C HIS A 18 -6.92 0.07 3.27
N ILE A 19 -7.92 0.96 3.33
CA ILE A 19 -8.46 1.46 4.60
C ILE A 19 -9.17 0.35 5.36
N GLU A 20 -9.99 -0.49 4.70
CA GLU A 20 -10.59 -1.70 5.28
C GLU A 20 -9.51 -2.59 5.94
N TYR A 21 -8.41 -2.81 5.22
CA TYR A 21 -7.27 -3.58 5.68
C TYR A 21 -6.56 -2.96 6.90
N ILE A 22 -6.24 -1.67 6.83
CA ILE A 22 -5.58 -0.93 7.91
C ILE A 22 -6.45 -0.94 9.18
N LEU A 23 -7.74 -0.65 9.04
CA LEU A 23 -8.68 -0.59 10.17
C LEU A 23 -8.88 -1.98 10.81
N ALA A 24 -8.97 -3.04 10.01
CA ALA A 24 -9.06 -4.41 10.53
C ALA A 24 -7.82 -4.77 11.37
N ALA A 25 -6.62 -4.39 10.95
CA ALA A 25 -5.41 -4.55 11.76
C ALA A 25 -5.42 -3.65 13.00
N LYS A 26 -5.86 -2.39 12.87
CA LYS A 26 -5.95 -1.44 13.99
C LYS A 26 -6.86 -1.93 15.11
N MET A 27 -7.93 -2.67 14.79
CA MET A 27 -8.82 -3.27 15.79
C MET A 27 -8.16 -4.39 16.60
N ARG A 28 -7.03 -4.95 16.14
CA ARG A 28 -6.33 -6.06 16.80
C ARG A 28 -5.14 -5.60 17.65
N CYS A 29 -4.67 -4.37 17.48
CA CYS A 29 -3.48 -3.83 18.14
C CYS A 29 -3.71 -2.48 18.83
N GLN A 30 -2.88 -2.14 19.82
CA GLN A 30 -2.93 -0.83 20.47
C GLN A 30 -2.32 0.25 19.56
N LYS A 31 -1.07 0.06 19.12
CA LYS A 31 -0.38 0.94 18.16
C LYS A 31 -0.11 0.22 16.84
N LEU A 32 -0.47 0.84 15.72
CA LEU A 32 -0.32 0.28 14.38
C LEU A 32 0.83 0.96 13.61
N TYR A 33 1.73 0.18 13.03
CA TYR A 33 2.72 0.67 12.09
C TYR A 33 2.25 0.39 10.67
N ILE A 34 2.11 1.44 9.86
CA ILE A 34 1.68 1.39 8.47
C ILE A 34 2.91 1.53 7.58
N GLY A 35 3.38 0.38 7.07
CA GLY A 35 4.55 0.28 6.23
C GLY A 35 4.27 0.60 4.76
N ILE A 36 4.86 1.67 4.25
CA ILE A 36 4.83 1.99 2.82
C ILE A 36 5.94 1.21 2.12
N THR A 37 5.56 0.21 1.33
CA THR A 37 6.53 -0.58 0.57
C THR A 37 7.05 0.20 -0.63
N ASN A 38 8.24 -0.19 -1.10
CA ASN A 38 8.98 0.50 -2.18
C ASN A 38 9.12 2.00 -1.86
N PRO A 39 9.70 2.35 -0.69
CA PRO A 39 9.87 3.74 -0.29
C PRO A 39 10.87 4.48 -1.19
N ASP A 40 11.89 3.76 -1.67
CA ASP A 40 12.88 4.25 -2.62
C ASP A 40 12.73 3.47 -3.95
N PRO A 41 12.37 4.15 -5.07
CA PRO A 41 12.27 3.53 -6.38
C PRO A 41 13.56 2.85 -6.86
N SER A 42 14.73 3.30 -6.41
CA SER A 42 16.03 2.70 -6.77
C SER A 42 16.27 1.32 -6.15
N CYS A 43 15.48 0.96 -5.14
CA CYS A 43 15.60 -0.29 -4.39
C CYS A 43 14.56 -1.36 -4.81
N VAL A 44 13.73 -1.09 -5.82
CA VAL A 44 12.79 -2.07 -6.36
C VAL A 44 13.58 -3.12 -7.14
N ARG A 45 13.57 -4.37 -6.66
CA ARG A 45 14.21 -5.49 -7.36
C ARG A 45 13.21 -6.13 -8.32
N GLU A 46 13.69 -6.58 -9.47
CA GLU A 46 12.91 -7.43 -10.36
C GLU A 46 12.61 -8.77 -9.63
N SER A 47 11.33 -9.05 -9.43
CA SER A 47 10.82 -10.38 -9.06
C SER A 47 9.90 -10.84 -10.18
N VAL A 48 9.92 -12.14 -10.47
CA VAL A 48 9.07 -12.77 -11.50
C VAL A 48 7.58 -12.55 -11.18
N ASN A 49 7.23 -12.31 -9.91
CA ASN A 49 5.87 -11.97 -9.47
C ASN A 49 5.59 -10.45 -9.40
N ASP A 50 6.54 -9.61 -9.80
CA ASP A 50 6.57 -8.15 -9.61
C ASP A 50 6.97 -7.35 -10.87
N GLU A 51 7.20 -7.99 -12.03
CA GLU A 51 7.65 -7.31 -13.26
C GLU A 51 6.76 -6.11 -13.67
N ILE A 52 5.43 -6.29 -13.67
CA ILE A 52 4.48 -5.19 -13.98
C ILE A 52 4.52 -4.11 -12.90
N ARG A 53 4.77 -4.51 -11.65
CA ARG A 53 4.68 -3.68 -10.46
C ARG A 53 5.91 -2.81 -10.24
N SER A 54 7.01 -3.06 -10.94
CA SER A 54 8.22 -2.23 -10.93
C SER A 54 8.19 -1.07 -11.92
N THR A 55 7.21 -1.04 -12.84
CA THR A 55 7.13 0.01 -13.86
C THR A 55 6.82 1.40 -13.27
N PRO A 56 7.27 2.50 -13.91
CA PRO A 56 6.89 3.85 -13.50
C PRO A 56 5.37 4.07 -13.49
N ALA A 57 4.64 3.50 -14.45
CA ALA A 57 3.18 3.56 -14.51
C ALA A 57 2.50 2.80 -13.35
N ALA A 58 3.17 1.81 -12.76
CA ALA A 58 2.69 1.13 -11.56
C ALA A 58 3.01 1.86 -10.26
N ASN A 59 3.95 2.82 -10.27
CA ASN A 59 4.39 3.58 -9.11
C ASN A 59 4.46 5.10 -9.38
N PRO A 60 3.33 5.75 -9.74
CA PRO A 60 3.32 7.16 -10.09
C PRO A 60 3.54 8.11 -8.90
N LEU A 61 3.31 7.63 -7.67
CA LEU A 61 3.42 8.42 -6.45
C LEU A 61 4.79 8.23 -5.79
N THR A 62 5.30 9.31 -5.22
CA THR A 62 6.45 9.32 -4.33
C THR A 62 6.10 8.72 -2.96
N TYR A 63 7.12 8.49 -2.11
CA TYR A 63 6.88 8.11 -0.71
C TYR A 63 6.09 9.17 0.05
N LEU A 64 6.45 10.45 -0.09
CA LEU A 64 5.84 11.54 0.66
C LEU A 64 4.37 11.75 0.29
N GLU A 65 4.04 11.72 -1.01
CA GLU A 65 2.64 11.81 -1.45
C GLU A 65 1.78 10.68 -0.87
N ARG A 66 2.33 9.45 -0.79
CA ARG A 66 1.65 8.32 -0.16
C ARG A 66 1.50 8.49 1.35
N TYR A 67 2.54 9.01 2.01
CA TYR A 67 2.52 9.31 3.44
C TYR A 67 1.40 10.30 3.77
N GLU A 68 1.35 11.43 3.07
CA GLU A 68 0.37 12.50 3.32
C GLU A 68 -1.06 12.04 3.04
N MET A 69 -1.26 11.29 1.95
CA MET A 69 -2.57 10.71 1.63
C MET A 69 -3.03 9.66 2.65
N ILE A 70 -2.13 8.82 3.17
CA ILE A 70 -2.48 7.87 4.23
C ILE A 70 -2.81 8.63 5.51
N GLN A 71 -2.02 9.65 5.87
CA GLN A 71 -2.26 10.44 7.07
C GLN A 71 -3.65 11.11 7.03
N GLY A 72 -3.99 11.81 5.95
CA GLY A 72 -5.30 12.44 5.81
C GLY A 72 -6.44 11.42 5.70
N ALA A 73 -6.22 10.26 5.07
CA ALA A 73 -7.21 9.18 5.10
C ALA A 73 -7.44 8.64 6.52
N MET A 74 -6.40 8.50 7.34
CA MET A 74 -6.57 8.05 8.74
C MET A 74 -7.33 9.07 9.59
N GLU A 75 -7.09 10.36 9.35
CA GLU A 75 -7.83 11.45 9.98
C GLU A 75 -9.32 11.45 9.56
N GLU A 76 -9.61 11.29 8.27
CA GLU A 76 -10.98 11.18 7.74
C GLU A 76 -11.77 10.04 8.41
N PHE A 77 -11.10 8.93 8.76
CA PHE A 77 -11.68 7.78 9.44
C PHE A 77 -11.56 7.84 10.98
N ASN A 78 -11.25 9.01 11.54
CA ASN A 78 -11.18 9.28 12.98
C ASN A 78 -10.17 8.41 13.76
N VAL A 79 -9.07 8.03 13.12
CA VAL A 79 -7.97 7.33 13.80
C VAL A 79 -6.97 8.36 14.31
N PRO A 80 -6.73 8.48 15.64
CA PRO A 80 -5.85 9.50 16.17
C PRO A 80 -4.39 9.24 15.81
N LEU A 81 -3.61 10.30 15.58
CA LEU A 81 -2.18 10.21 15.26
C LEU A 81 -1.38 9.40 16.29
N THR A 82 -1.78 9.42 17.56
CA THR A 82 -1.11 8.65 18.62
C THR A 82 -1.27 7.13 18.47
N ALA A 83 -2.29 6.67 17.74
CA ALA A 83 -2.64 5.27 17.55
C ALA A 83 -1.89 4.59 16.40
N TYR A 84 -1.13 5.33 15.58
CA TYR A 84 -0.38 4.75 14.47
C TYR A 84 0.93 5.49 14.16
N GLU A 85 1.79 4.86 13.36
CA GLU A 85 2.95 5.48 12.73
C GLU A 85 2.96 5.08 11.26
N ILE A 86 3.42 5.96 10.37
CA ILE A 86 3.65 5.63 8.95
C ILE A 86 5.16 5.57 8.73
N VAL A 87 5.65 4.43 8.22
CA VAL A 87 7.09 4.16 8.12
C VAL A 87 7.47 3.58 6.76
N PRO A 88 8.73 3.71 6.31
CA PRO A 88 9.25 2.95 5.19
C PRO A 88 9.18 1.45 5.46
N PHE A 89 8.89 0.65 4.41
CA PHE A 89 8.86 -0.80 4.50
C PHE A 89 9.64 -1.43 3.34
N PRO A 90 10.96 -1.65 3.49
CA PRO A 90 11.82 -2.11 2.40
C PRO A 90 11.65 -3.61 2.13
N ILE A 91 10.50 -4.04 1.58
CA ILE A 91 10.18 -5.46 1.36
C ILE A 91 11.21 -6.20 0.48
N HIS A 92 11.87 -5.51 -0.46
CA HIS A 92 12.92 -6.07 -1.32
C HIS A 92 14.32 -6.09 -0.67
N ARG A 93 14.47 -5.49 0.52
CA ARG A 93 15.66 -5.62 1.38
C ARG A 93 15.20 -5.97 2.79
N PRO A 94 14.62 -7.18 2.96
CA PRO A 94 13.92 -7.58 4.17
C PRO A 94 14.75 -7.48 5.44
N GLU A 95 16.08 -7.59 5.33
CA GLU A 95 17.04 -7.40 6.42
C GLU A 95 16.97 -6.02 7.10
N TYR A 96 16.37 -5.01 6.45
CA TYR A 96 16.17 -3.67 7.01
C TYR A 96 14.76 -3.44 7.56
N ILE A 97 13.81 -4.37 7.44
CA ILE A 97 12.43 -4.17 7.88
C ILE A 97 12.37 -3.78 9.38
N THR A 98 13.10 -4.50 10.23
CA THR A 98 13.10 -4.28 11.68
C THR A 98 13.85 -3.02 12.14
N GLN A 99 14.50 -2.29 11.21
CA GLN A 99 15.03 -0.95 11.49
C GLN A 99 13.89 0.10 11.53
N TYR A 100 12.77 -0.17 10.86
CA TYR A 100 11.64 0.75 10.71
C TYR A 100 10.37 0.27 11.41
N THR A 101 10.23 -1.03 11.62
CA THR A 101 9.06 -1.65 12.27
C THR A 101 9.46 -2.49 13.48
N PRO A 102 8.57 -2.63 14.48
CA PRO A 102 8.86 -3.41 15.69
C PRO A 102 9.11 -4.88 15.37
N SER A 103 10.21 -5.45 15.90
CA SER A 103 10.49 -6.88 15.81
C SER A 103 9.57 -7.74 16.69
N ASP A 104 9.00 -7.14 17.75
CA ASP A 104 8.04 -7.75 18.68
C ASP A 104 6.56 -7.55 18.27
N GLY A 105 6.32 -6.95 17.10
CA GLY A 105 4.98 -6.72 16.57
C GLY A 105 4.35 -7.93 15.86
N VAL A 106 3.02 -7.89 15.69
CA VAL A 106 2.31 -8.82 14.80
C VAL A 106 2.13 -8.20 13.43
N TYR A 107 2.66 -8.85 12.40
CA TYR A 107 2.59 -8.44 11.02
C TYR A 107 1.34 -9.04 10.38
N TYR A 108 0.35 -8.19 10.16
CA TYR A 108 -0.91 -8.56 9.54
C TYR A 108 -0.75 -8.60 8.02
N LEU A 109 -1.42 -9.54 7.36
CA LEU A 109 -1.50 -9.63 5.90
C LEU A 109 -2.91 -9.99 5.44
N GLY A 110 -3.39 -9.32 4.39
CA GLY A 110 -4.47 -9.85 3.55
C GLY A 110 -3.85 -10.52 2.33
N ILE A 111 -4.28 -11.73 2.00
CA ILE A 111 -3.72 -12.50 0.87
C ILE A 111 -4.72 -12.54 -0.28
N CYS A 112 -4.35 -11.93 -1.40
CA CYS A 112 -5.12 -11.84 -2.63
C CYS A 112 -4.45 -12.52 -3.82
N ASP A 113 -3.12 -12.59 -3.83
CA ASP A 113 -2.35 -13.18 -4.92
C ASP A 113 -1.01 -13.76 -4.46
N GLY A 114 -0.22 -14.24 -5.44
CA GLY A 114 1.08 -14.86 -5.17
C GLY A 114 2.12 -13.93 -4.55
N TRP A 115 1.99 -12.60 -4.73
CA TRP A 115 2.90 -11.64 -4.10
C TRP A 115 2.59 -11.48 -2.61
N ASP A 116 1.32 -11.53 -2.22
CA ASP A 116 0.98 -11.55 -0.80
C ASP A 116 1.50 -12.81 -0.09
N GLU A 117 1.50 -13.95 -0.78
CA GLU A 117 2.12 -15.19 -0.29
C GLU A 117 3.65 -15.08 -0.21
N GLU A 118 4.28 -14.43 -1.18
CA GLU A 118 5.72 -14.16 -1.15
C GLU A 118 6.10 -13.26 0.03
N LYS A 119 5.33 -12.19 0.29
CA LYS A 119 5.51 -11.35 1.48
C LYS A 119 5.35 -12.15 2.77
N LEU A 120 4.37 -13.04 2.87
CA LEU A 120 4.20 -13.90 4.04
C LEU A 120 5.45 -14.77 4.27
N LYS A 121 6.01 -15.35 3.20
CA LYS A 121 7.25 -16.15 3.28
C LYS A 121 8.44 -15.30 3.72
N ILE A 122 8.60 -14.10 3.15
CA ILE A 122 9.67 -13.16 3.52
C ILE A 122 9.60 -12.84 5.01
N LEU A 123 8.44 -12.46 5.53
CA LEU A 123 8.28 -12.07 6.93
C LEU A 123 8.51 -13.25 7.88
N LYS A 124 8.03 -14.45 7.52
CA LYS A 124 8.32 -15.67 8.28
C LYS A 124 9.80 -16.03 8.26
N GLY A 125 10.50 -15.77 7.15
CA GLY A 125 11.94 -15.98 7.04
C GLY A 125 12.79 -15.03 7.89
N LEU A 126 12.19 -13.95 8.39
CA LEU A 126 12.80 -13.04 9.38
C LEU A 126 12.40 -13.38 10.83
N ASP A 127 11.77 -14.54 11.05
CA ASP A 127 11.21 -14.96 12.35
C ASP A 127 10.18 -13.96 12.95
N LEU A 128 9.54 -13.15 12.09
CA LEU A 128 8.52 -12.20 12.52
C LEU A 128 7.18 -12.91 12.71
N LYS A 129 6.48 -12.53 13.78
CA LYS A 129 5.13 -13.03 14.05
C LYS A 129 4.16 -12.49 13.00
N THR A 130 3.48 -13.38 12.29
CA THR A 130 2.54 -13.02 11.21
C THR A 130 1.12 -13.51 11.52
N GLU A 131 0.11 -12.74 11.10
CA GLU A 131 -1.29 -13.12 11.15
C GLU A 131 -1.97 -12.81 9.81
N VAL A 132 -2.63 -13.80 9.21
CA VAL A 132 -3.40 -13.60 7.97
C VAL A 132 -4.81 -13.20 8.34
N LEU A 133 -5.21 -11.97 8.03
CA LEU A 133 -6.55 -11.46 8.34
C LEU A 133 -7.62 -12.12 7.48
N TRP A 134 -7.30 -12.36 6.21
CA TRP A 134 -8.14 -13.07 5.26
C TRP A 134 -7.33 -13.58 4.07
N ARG A 135 -7.89 -14.60 3.43
CA ARG A 135 -7.48 -15.08 2.12
C ARG A 135 -8.67 -14.87 1.20
N ARG A 136 -8.49 -14.11 0.12
CA ARG A 136 -9.53 -13.74 -0.85
C ARG A 136 -9.05 -14.12 -2.25
N SER A 137 -9.96 -14.54 -3.11
CA SER A 137 -9.69 -14.65 -4.55
C SER A 137 -9.48 -13.27 -5.17
N LYS A 138 -8.96 -13.22 -6.40
CA LYS A 138 -8.76 -11.94 -7.11
C LYS A 138 -10.07 -11.16 -7.27
N GLU A 139 -11.16 -11.88 -7.51
CA GLU A 139 -12.50 -11.34 -7.67
C GLU A 139 -13.04 -10.77 -6.34
N GLU A 140 -12.73 -11.43 -5.22
CA GLU A 140 -13.16 -11.02 -3.88
C GLU A 140 -12.36 -9.84 -3.32
N CYS A 141 -11.14 -9.60 -3.82
CA CYS A 141 -10.31 -8.49 -3.37
C CYS A 141 -10.87 -7.11 -3.80
N GLY A 142 -11.71 -7.09 -4.83
CA GLY A 142 -12.44 -5.89 -5.26
C GLY A 142 -11.51 -4.82 -5.85
N VAL A 143 -11.59 -3.61 -5.31
CA VAL A 143 -10.87 -2.44 -5.84
C VAL A 143 -9.35 -2.62 -5.73
N THR A 144 -8.65 -2.37 -6.83
CA THR A 144 -7.17 -2.39 -6.88
C THR A 144 -6.61 -1.05 -7.33
N GLY A 145 -5.41 -0.71 -6.87
CA GLY A 145 -4.69 0.48 -7.36
C GLY A 145 -4.49 0.47 -8.87
N THR A 146 -4.28 -0.69 -9.50
CA THR A 146 -4.15 -0.80 -10.96
C THR A 146 -5.43 -0.39 -11.67
N TRP A 147 -6.60 -0.82 -11.17
CA TRP A 147 -7.87 -0.42 -11.74
C TRP A 147 -8.09 1.09 -11.60
N ILE A 148 -7.86 1.65 -10.40
CA ILE A 148 -8.05 3.09 -10.18
C ILE A 148 -7.12 3.94 -11.07
N ARG A 149 -5.82 3.59 -11.16
CA ARG A 149 -4.88 4.28 -12.07
C ARG A 149 -5.34 4.20 -13.52
N SER A 150 -5.95 3.10 -13.94
CA SER A 150 -6.55 2.98 -15.26
C SER A 150 -7.74 3.91 -15.45
N CYS A 151 -8.65 4.02 -14.47
CA CYS A 151 -9.78 4.94 -14.52
C CYS A 151 -9.32 6.40 -14.64
N ILE A 152 -8.34 6.82 -13.83
CA ILE A 152 -7.73 8.16 -13.90
C ILE A 152 -7.17 8.43 -15.31
N ALA A 153 -6.41 7.46 -15.84
CA ALA A 153 -5.77 7.59 -17.14
C ALA A 153 -6.78 7.67 -18.30
N THR A 154 -7.90 6.95 -18.22
CA THR A 154 -8.94 6.90 -19.26
C THR A 154 -10.08 7.90 -19.04
N GLY A 155 -10.02 8.72 -17.99
CA GLY A 155 -11.06 9.71 -17.67
C GLY A 155 -12.37 9.10 -17.17
N GLN A 156 -12.33 7.88 -16.63
CA GLN A 156 -13.48 7.27 -15.96
C GLN A 156 -13.58 7.78 -14.51
N GLU A 157 -14.80 7.79 -13.97
CA GLU A 157 -15.05 8.18 -12.59
C GLU A 157 -14.40 7.20 -11.59
N TRP A 158 -13.70 7.75 -10.59
CA TRP A 158 -12.92 6.97 -9.63
C TRP A 158 -13.00 7.48 -8.19
N GLU A 159 -13.63 8.64 -7.95
CA GLU A 159 -13.76 9.26 -6.61
C GLU A 159 -14.33 8.30 -5.56
N HIS A 160 -15.37 7.54 -5.93
CA HIS A 160 -16.03 6.58 -5.05
C HIS A 160 -15.17 5.36 -4.66
N LEU A 161 -13.96 5.21 -5.22
CA LEU A 161 -13.06 4.09 -4.95
C LEU A 161 -12.03 4.40 -3.86
N VAL A 162 -11.92 5.67 -3.45
CA VAL A 162 -10.89 6.17 -2.53
C VAL A 162 -11.52 6.98 -1.38
N PRO A 163 -10.78 7.21 -0.28
CA PRO A 163 -11.15 8.23 0.70
C PRO A 163 -11.28 9.62 0.05
N LYS A 164 -12.15 10.48 0.59
CA LYS A 164 -12.37 11.84 0.03
C LYS A 164 -11.09 12.66 0.05
N TYR A 165 -10.31 12.57 1.13
CA TYR A 165 -9.02 13.25 1.25
C TYR A 165 -8.05 12.82 0.14
N VAL A 166 -8.01 11.52 -0.19
CA VAL A 166 -7.12 10.99 -1.23
C VAL A 166 -7.52 11.52 -2.61
N TYR A 167 -8.82 11.60 -2.88
CA TYR A 167 -9.33 12.19 -4.12
C TYR A 167 -8.90 13.66 -4.24
N GLN A 168 -9.19 14.47 -3.21
CA GLN A 168 -8.82 15.89 -3.16
C GLN A 168 -7.32 16.12 -3.32
N TYR A 169 -6.51 15.35 -2.58
CA TYR A 169 -5.05 15.46 -2.65
C TYR A 169 -4.54 15.22 -4.07
N ILE A 170 -5.03 14.18 -4.75
CA ILE A 170 -4.61 13.84 -6.12
C ILE A 170 -4.98 14.93 -7.12
N THR A 171 -6.20 15.48 -7.04
CA THR A 171 -6.68 16.51 -7.98
C THR A 171 -5.98 17.85 -7.74
N GLU A 172 -5.80 18.26 -6.49
CA GLU A 172 -5.16 19.54 -6.14
C GLU A 172 -3.66 19.58 -6.48
N HIS A 173 -2.98 18.44 -6.44
CA HIS A 173 -1.53 18.35 -6.70
C HIS A 173 -1.19 17.99 -8.16
N GLY A 174 -2.17 17.92 -9.07
CA GLY A 174 -1.96 17.60 -10.49
C GLY A 174 -1.38 16.20 -10.71
N ILE A 175 -1.71 15.25 -9.83
CA ILE A 175 -1.21 13.88 -9.90
C ILE A 175 -1.93 13.10 -10.99
N GLU A 176 -3.17 13.46 -11.33
CA GLU A 176 -3.93 12.84 -12.41
C GLU A 176 -3.22 12.98 -13.77
N GLU A 177 -2.68 14.16 -14.07
CA GLU A 177 -1.90 14.41 -15.28
C GLU A 177 -0.65 13.52 -15.33
N ARG A 178 0.02 13.37 -14.19
CA ARG A 178 1.20 12.50 -14.07
C ARG A 178 0.83 11.05 -14.34
N ILE A 179 -0.25 10.55 -13.74
CA ILE A 179 -0.75 9.18 -13.95
C ILE A 179 -1.11 8.97 -15.42
N ARG A 180 -1.86 9.90 -16.03
CA ARG A 180 -2.25 9.83 -17.45
C ARG A 180 -1.04 9.79 -18.38
N ARG A 181 -0.04 10.65 -18.13
CA ARG A 181 1.21 10.68 -18.90
C ARG A 181 1.96 9.35 -18.81
N LEU A 182 2.16 8.83 -17.59
CA LEU A 182 2.90 7.58 -17.37
C LEU A 182 2.17 6.37 -17.97
N TYR A 183 0.84 6.34 -17.89
CA TYR A 183 0.02 5.29 -18.47
C TYR A 183 0.16 5.24 -20.01
N ASN A 184 0.15 6.40 -20.66
CA ASN A 184 0.31 6.49 -22.13
C ASN A 184 1.73 6.12 -22.58
N LEU A 185 2.77 6.48 -21.81
CA LEU A 185 4.15 6.06 -22.11
C LEU A 185 4.29 4.52 -22.08
N GLY A 186 3.66 3.85 -21.11
CA GLY A 186 3.71 2.40 -20.99
C GLY A 186 2.95 1.64 -22.10
N ARG A 187 1.98 2.27 -22.76
CA ARG A 187 1.28 1.69 -23.93
C ARG A 187 2.07 1.80 -25.23
N ASN A 188 2.91 2.81 -25.38
CA ASN A 188 3.71 3.01 -26.59
C ASN A 188 5.00 2.15 -26.61
N THR A 189 5.27 1.41 -25.54
CA THR A 189 6.45 0.53 -25.39
C THR A 189 6.16 -0.95 -25.69
N PHE A 190 4.96 -1.29 -26.19
CA PHE A 190 4.58 -2.64 -26.62
C PHE A 190 3.86 -2.62 -27.97
#